data_AF-J9BTD2-F1
#
_entry.id   AF-J9BTD2-F1
#
_cell.length_a   1.000
_cell.length_b   1.000
_cell.length_c   1.000
_cell.angle_alpha   90.00
_cell.angle_beta   90.00
_cell.angle_gamma   90.00
#
_symmetry.space_group_name_H-M   'P 1'
#
loop_
_entity.id
_entity.type
_entity.pdbx_description
1 polymer ?
#
loop_
_entity_poly.entity_id
_entity_poly.type
_entity_poly.pdbx_seq_one_letter_code
_entity_poly.pdbx_strand_id
1 'polypeptide(L)'
;SRAERDNAIDVYIGEEYMDVLADGAWEGIFTEKPEVFTKEEKRAWLDQLTDVTLGSDAFFPFSDNIERAHKSGVKYIAEPGGSVRDDAVIDTCNKYQMVMAFTGIRLFHH
;
A
#
# COMPACT_ATOMS: atom_id res chain seq x y z
N SER A 1 25.89 0.13 -10.85
CA SER A 1 26.09 0.14 -9.38
C SER A 1 24.83 -0.39 -8.69
N ARG A 2 24.86 -0.73 -7.40
CA ARG A 2 23.65 -1.18 -6.69
C ARG A 2 22.56 -0.10 -6.68
N ALA A 3 22.95 1.15 -6.44
CA ALA A 3 22.03 2.29 -6.41
C ALA A 3 21.34 2.53 -7.76
N GLU A 4 22.07 2.43 -8.88
CA GLU A 4 21.48 2.58 -10.22
C GLU A 4 20.45 1.50 -10.52
N ARG A 5 20.68 0.27 -10.07
CA ARG A 5 19.72 -0.84 -10.23
C ARG A 5 18.48 -0.63 -9.38
N ASP A 6 18.64 -0.23 -8.12
CA ASP A 6 17.50 -0.02 -7.22
C ASP A 6 16.60 1.12 -7.75
N ASN A 7 17.21 2.23 -8.21
CA ASN A 7 16.49 3.32 -8.87
C ASN A 7 15.75 2.85 -10.14
N ALA A 8 16.40 2.02 -10.98
CA ALA A 8 15.78 1.51 -12.20
C ALA A 8 14.56 0.63 -11.93
N ILE A 9 14.59 -0.17 -10.85
CA ILE A 9 13.44 -0.97 -10.42
C ILE A 9 12.27 -0.07 -10.02
N ASP A 10 12.53 0.95 -9.21
CA ASP A 10 11.50 1.88 -8.73
C ASP A 10 10.83 2.63 -9.90
N VAL A 11 11.61 3.09 -10.87
CA VAL A 11 11.10 3.75 -12.08
C VAL A 11 10.30 2.78 -12.95
N TYR A 12 10.80 1.55 -13.13
CA TYR A 12 10.13 0.51 -13.92
C TYR A 12 8.77 0.09 -13.36
N ILE A 13 8.64 -0.07 -12.03
CA ILE A 13 7.36 -0.44 -11.41
C ILE A 13 6.37 0.75 -11.35
N GLY A 14 6.89 1.97 -11.46
CA GLY A 14 6.14 3.23 -11.42
C GLY A 14 5.37 3.55 -12.71
N GLU A 15 5.08 4.84 -12.89
CA GLU A 15 4.42 5.39 -14.08
C GLU A 15 5.42 5.87 -15.15
N GLU A 16 6.67 6.11 -14.76
CA GLU A 16 7.75 6.64 -15.60
C GLU A 16 8.63 5.54 -16.21
N TYR A 17 8.09 4.32 -16.38
CA TYR A 17 8.84 3.15 -16.87
C TYR A 17 9.52 3.38 -18.24
N MET A 18 9.04 4.33 -19.04
CA MET A 18 9.66 4.68 -20.33
C MET A 18 11.08 5.27 -20.17
N ASP A 19 11.39 5.90 -19.04
CA ASP A 19 12.72 6.48 -18.78
C ASP A 19 13.81 5.40 -18.68
N VAL A 20 13.42 4.17 -18.35
CA VAL A 20 14.32 3.01 -18.27
C VAL A 20 14.11 2.01 -19.40
N LEU A 21 13.03 2.12 -20.18
CA LEU A 21 12.70 1.23 -21.29
C LEU A 21 12.85 1.85 -22.69
N ALA A 22 13.16 3.14 -22.79
CA ALA A 22 13.46 3.79 -24.06
C ALA A 22 14.66 3.13 -24.76
N ASP A 23 14.63 3.11 -26.09
CA ASP A 23 15.71 2.53 -26.89
C ASP A 23 17.02 3.31 -26.65
N GLY A 24 18.10 2.58 -26.35
CA GLY A 24 19.39 3.14 -25.95
C GLY A 24 19.54 3.37 -24.44
N ALA A 25 18.46 3.37 -23.65
CA ALA A 25 18.52 3.45 -22.19
C ALA A 25 18.49 2.05 -21.54
N TRP A 26 17.58 1.18 -21.99
CA TRP A 26 17.34 -0.11 -21.34
C TRP A 26 18.53 -1.07 -21.46
N GLU A 27 19.32 -0.99 -22.54
CA GLU A 27 20.47 -1.86 -22.81
C GLU A 27 21.62 -1.66 -21.80
N GLY A 28 21.68 -0.48 -21.16
CA GLY A 28 22.62 -0.18 -20.09
C GLY A 28 22.15 -0.63 -18.71
N ILE A 29 20.88 -1.05 -18.58
CA ILE A 29 20.20 -1.30 -17.30
C ILE A 29 19.81 -2.79 -17.18
N PHE A 30 19.25 -3.37 -18.24
CA PHE A 30 18.72 -4.73 -18.29
C PHE A 30 19.48 -5.59 -19.28
N THR A 31 19.57 -6.89 -18.99
CA THR A 31 20.14 -7.88 -19.92
C THR A 31 19.16 -8.21 -21.07
N GLU A 32 17.87 -8.12 -20.79
CA GLU A 32 16.76 -8.32 -21.72
C GLU A 32 15.70 -7.26 -21.41
N LYS A 33 15.08 -6.69 -22.44
CA LYS A 33 14.07 -5.63 -22.28
C LYS A 33 12.81 -6.24 -21.65
N PRO A 34 12.43 -5.86 -20.42
CA PRO A 34 11.25 -6.42 -19.79
C PRO A 34 9.97 -5.85 -20.43
N GLU A 35 8.90 -6.64 -20.42
CA GLU A 35 7.56 -6.18 -20.80
C GLU A 35 6.98 -5.27 -19.72
N VAL A 36 6.23 -4.25 -20.13
CA VAL A 36 5.58 -3.33 -19.19
C VAL A 36 4.38 -4.01 -18.55
N PHE A 37 4.33 -4.03 -17.21
CA PHE A 37 3.14 -4.48 -16.50
C PHE A 37 1.93 -3.59 -16.82
N THR A 38 0.88 -4.21 -17.32
CA THR A 38 -0.44 -3.61 -17.47
C THR A 38 -1.02 -3.24 -16.10
N LYS A 39 -2.00 -2.34 -16.08
CA LYS A 39 -2.70 -1.95 -14.85
C LYS A 39 -3.38 -3.15 -14.20
N GLU A 40 -3.90 -4.06 -15.03
CA GLU A 40 -4.59 -5.28 -14.64
C GLU A 40 -3.62 -6.27 -13.98
N GLU A 41 -2.41 -6.45 -14.53
CA GLU A 41 -1.36 -7.29 -13.93
C GLU A 41 -0.89 -6.71 -12.60
N LYS A 42 -0.64 -5.39 -12.54
CA LYS A 42 -0.30 -4.71 -11.28
C LYS A 42 -1.40 -4.92 -10.24
N ARG A 43 -2.68 -4.83 -10.64
CA ARG A 43 -3.79 -5.05 -9.70
C ARG A 43 -3.88 -6.51 -9.25
N ALA A 44 -3.80 -7.46 -10.18
CA ALA A 44 -3.84 -8.90 -9.88
C ALA A 44 -2.69 -9.34 -8.97
N TRP A 45 -1.53 -8.70 -9.10
CA TRP A 45 -0.40 -8.89 -8.18
C TRP A 45 -0.72 -8.32 -6.79
N LEU A 46 -1.20 -7.08 -6.72
CA LEU A 46 -1.55 -6.42 -5.45
C LEU A 46 -2.70 -7.13 -4.71
N ASP A 47 -3.63 -7.75 -5.43
CA ASP A 47 -4.75 -8.52 -4.86
C ASP A 47 -4.30 -9.79 -4.11
N GLN A 48 -3.08 -10.26 -4.35
CA GLN A 48 -2.51 -11.41 -3.63
C GLN A 48 -1.90 -11.02 -2.28
N LEU A 49 -1.74 -9.73 -1.98
CA LEU A 49 -1.17 -9.28 -0.73
C LEU A 49 -2.15 -9.54 0.43
N THR A 50 -1.70 -10.25 1.46
CA THR A 50 -2.47 -10.58 2.66
C THR A 50 -1.67 -10.31 3.93
N ASP A 51 -2.34 -10.38 5.08
CA ASP A 51 -1.73 -10.33 6.42
C ASP A 51 -0.97 -9.04 6.74
N VAL A 52 -1.34 -7.94 6.08
CA VAL A 52 -0.75 -6.62 6.35
C VAL A 52 -1.29 -6.06 7.66
N THR A 53 -0.43 -5.39 8.41
CA THR A 53 -0.79 -4.66 9.63
C THR A 53 -0.71 -3.17 9.37
N LEU A 54 -1.73 -2.42 9.81
CA LEU A 54 -1.83 -0.97 9.71
C LEU A 54 -1.84 -0.34 11.11
N GLY A 55 -0.94 0.62 11.35
CA GLY A 55 -0.95 1.45 12.55
C GLY A 55 -1.30 2.89 12.19
N SER A 56 -2.21 3.50 12.97
CA SER A 56 -2.55 4.92 12.86
C SER A 56 -2.15 5.66 14.14
N ASP A 57 -1.58 6.86 13.99
CA ASP A 57 -1.17 7.74 15.09
C ASP A 57 -2.34 8.51 15.71
N ALA A 58 -3.43 8.66 14.95
CA ALA A 58 -4.69 9.28 15.32
C ALA A 58 -5.87 8.35 14.98
N PHE A 59 -7.05 8.68 15.50
CA PHE A 59 -8.26 7.91 15.22
C PHE A 59 -8.70 8.04 13.74
N PHE A 60 -9.37 7.01 13.21
CA PHE A 60 -10.01 7.07 11.90
C PHE A 60 -11.36 7.81 11.97
N PRO A 61 -11.55 8.91 11.21
CA PRO A 61 -12.79 9.68 11.27
C PRO A 61 -13.95 8.96 10.56
N PHE A 62 -13.65 8.14 9.56
CA PHE A 62 -14.62 7.47 8.70
C PHE A 62 -14.13 6.08 8.25
N SER A 63 -15.07 5.23 7.84
CA SER A 63 -14.82 3.84 7.41
C SER A 63 -14.09 3.70 6.08
N ASP A 64 -13.99 4.77 5.29
CA ASP A 64 -13.27 4.80 4.02
C ASP A 64 -11.78 4.44 4.17
N ASN A 65 -11.18 4.77 5.31
CA ASN A 65 -9.83 4.36 5.68
C ASN A 65 -9.71 2.84 5.74
N ILE A 66 -10.70 2.15 6.33
CA ILE A 66 -10.74 0.69 6.43
C ILE A 66 -11.00 0.06 5.06
N GLU A 67 -11.91 0.63 4.28
CA GLU A 67 -12.18 0.22 2.89
C GLU A 67 -10.90 0.30 2.02
N ARG A 68 -10.11 1.37 2.18
CA ARG A 68 -8.83 1.53 1.48
C ARG A 68 -7.78 0.56 1.99
N ALA A 69 -7.70 0.34 3.30
CA ALA A 69 -6.78 -0.60 3.92
C ALA A 69 -7.04 -2.04 3.44
N HIS A 70 -8.31 -2.44 3.33
CA HIS A 70 -8.72 -3.75 2.82
C HIS A 70 -8.14 -4.05 1.44
N LYS A 71 -8.18 -3.06 0.54
CA LYS A 71 -7.66 -3.18 -0.84
C LYS A 71 -6.14 -3.37 -0.93
N SER A 72 -5.45 -3.24 0.21
CA SER A 72 -4.00 -3.45 0.38
C SER A 72 -3.69 -4.65 1.28
N GLY A 73 -4.64 -5.58 1.49
CA GLY A 73 -4.36 -6.82 2.21
C GLY A 73 -4.35 -6.71 3.73
N VAL A 74 -4.80 -5.59 4.29
CA VAL A 74 -4.79 -5.36 5.74
C VAL A 74 -5.71 -6.33 6.46
N LYS A 75 -5.19 -6.95 7.51
CA LYS A 75 -5.92 -7.86 8.42
C LYS A 75 -5.89 -7.41 9.87
N TYR A 76 -4.91 -6.60 10.25
CA TYR A 76 -4.72 -6.15 11.62
C TYR A 76 -4.57 -4.63 11.66
N ILE A 77 -5.31 -3.96 12.52
CA ILE A 77 -5.34 -2.51 12.66
C ILE A 77 -5.12 -2.13 14.12
N ALA A 78 -4.25 -1.16 14.35
CA ALA A 78 -4.06 -0.53 15.65
C ALA A 78 -4.24 0.99 15.52
N GLU A 79 -5.12 1.57 16.32
CA GLU A 79 -5.37 3.02 16.34
C GLU A 79 -5.74 3.48 17.75
N PRO A 80 -5.72 4.80 18.06
CA PRO A 80 -6.07 5.29 19.39
C PRO A 80 -7.54 5.11 19.78
N GLY A 81 -8.46 5.12 18.80
CA GLY A 81 -9.90 5.25 19.03
C GLY A 81 -10.31 6.65 19.49
N GLY A 82 -11.62 6.88 19.65
CA GLY A 82 -12.18 8.15 20.11
C GLY A 82 -12.84 8.99 19.01
N SER A 83 -13.15 8.39 17.85
CA SER A 83 -13.99 9.03 16.84
C SER A 83 -15.45 9.01 17.29
N VAL A 84 -16.21 10.04 16.94
CA VAL A 84 -17.69 10.03 17.08
C VAL A 84 -18.32 8.92 16.22
N ARG A 85 -17.58 8.39 15.25
CA ARG A 85 -18.02 7.36 14.30
C ARG A 85 -17.27 6.04 14.45
N ASP A 86 -16.70 5.76 15.62
CA ASP A 86 -15.99 4.49 15.88
C ASP A 86 -16.87 3.27 15.54
N ASP A 87 -18.18 3.32 15.83
CA ASP A 87 -19.11 2.23 15.49
C ASP A 87 -19.08 1.86 14.00
N ALA A 88 -19.10 2.87 13.11
CA ALA A 88 -19.06 2.65 11.66
C ALA A 88 -17.71 2.11 11.17
N VAL A 89 -16.62 2.51 11.85
CA VAL A 89 -15.26 2.03 11.58
C VAL A 89 -15.13 0.57 12.01
N ILE A 90 -15.57 0.24 13.22
CA ILE A 90 -15.60 -1.13 13.79
C ILE A 90 -16.46 -2.05 12.92
N ASP A 91 -17.65 -1.62 12.53
CA ASP A 91 -18.55 -2.40 11.66
C ASP A 91 -17.88 -2.72 10.32
N THR A 92 -17.10 -1.79 9.77
CA THR A 92 -16.37 -2.00 8.51
C THR A 92 -15.21 -2.98 8.70
N CYS A 93 -14.51 -2.95 9.83
CA CYS A 93 -13.51 -3.97 10.17
C CYS A 93 -14.14 -5.35 10.30
N ASN A 94 -15.28 -5.46 11.00
CA ASN A 94 -16.02 -6.71 11.17
C ASN A 94 -16.50 -7.27 9.84
N LYS A 95 -17.05 -6.42 8.95
CA LYS A 95 -17.45 -6.78 7.58
C LYS A 95 -16.32 -7.46 6.80
N TYR A 96 -15.08 -7.01 6.99
CA TYR A 96 -13.89 -7.55 6.31
C TYR A 96 -13.11 -8.59 7.12
N GLN A 97 -13.64 -9.00 8.27
CA GLN A 97 -13.00 -9.94 9.21
C GLN A 97 -11.58 -9.49 9.57
N MET A 98 -11.42 -8.18 9.81
CA MET A 98 -10.17 -7.59 10.30
C MET A 98 -10.19 -7.53 11.81
N VAL A 99 -9.00 -7.64 12.41
CA VAL A 99 -8.80 -7.37 13.84
C VAL A 99 -8.47 -5.90 14.01
N MET A 100 -9.18 -5.22 14.91
CA MET A 100 -8.91 -3.83 15.30
C MET A 100 -8.62 -3.75 16.80
N ALA A 101 -7.57 -3.03 17.16
CA ALA A 101 -7.17 -2.78 18.53
C ALA A 101 -7.12 -1.27 18.81
N PHE A 102 -7.88 -0.83 19.83
CA PHE A 102 -7.80 0.52 20.35
C PHE A 102 -6.69 0.64 21.38
N THR A 103 -5.72 1.52 21.12
CA THR A 103 -4.54 1.72 21.97
C THR A 103 -4.79 2.75 23.07
N GLY A 104 -5.72 3.68 22.86
CA GLY A 104 -5.95 4.82 23.75
C GLY A 104 -4.82 5.85 23.79
N ILE A 105 -3.81 5.72 22.91
CA ILE A 105 -2.61 6.58 22.90
C ILE A 105 -2.46 7.20 21.51
N ARG A 106 -2.47 8.54 21.42
CA ARG A 106 -2.15 9.27 20.19
C ARG A 106 -0.65 9.50 20.07
N LEU A 107 -0.10 9.35 18.86
CA LEU A 107 1.35 9.42 18.59
C LEU A 107 1.74 10.61 17.70
N PHE A 108 1.20 11.79 18.00
CA PHE A 108 1.54 12.99 17.24
C PHE A 108 3.01 13.40 17.40
N HIS A 109 3.64 13.69 16.27
CA HIS A 109 4.98 14.25 16.18
C HIS A 109 4.93 15.43 15.20
N HIS A 110 5.51 16.58 15.58
CA HIS A 110 5.51 17.82 14.80
C HIS A 110 6.90 18.07 14.21
#